data_AF-A0A124I2Z5-F1
#
_entry.id   AF-A0A124I2Z5-F1
#
_cell.length_a   1.000
_cell.length_b   1.000
_cell.length_c   1.000
_cell.angle_alpha   90.00
_cell.angle_beta   90.00
_cell.angle_gamma   90.00
#
_symmetry.space_group_name_H-M   'P 1'
#
loop_
_entity.id
_entity.type
_entity.pdbx_description
1 polymer ?
#
loop_
_entity_poly.entity_id
_entity_poly.type
_entity_poly.pdbx_seq_one_letter_code
_entity_poly.pdbx_strand_id
1 'polypeptide(L)'
;MTMGEVRNVAEPATATPPTRRTAFAEGVDKARAAATTEPGRLRIIGAVLALLVVAFGAVTAWQTADRAAAADDVLHKSQPLSAAAADIYRSLADANTAASSGFLAGGQETAASRKQYEDDIDKAAAELVRAAGSSDPDSPSADAITKLNTLLPEYKGLVERARTYNRQGFPVGGAYLRYANQKMQDEMLPEAEKLYTKENQRLEDDYADATPYPWAAIALGVLALAALAWAQHRNYRRTNRVLNHGLVSATAAATVVLLWLVVGHSVARAGLDDSYDHGVRSLNVLHDARIASLKARSNENLTLVARGAETKKVTVDGKDKTVDKYDDDFTTDMEHLRTGLAQAAKLADDQAGEKPVTSAEGNMTVWKERHSAAREQDDYGNYEQALALVIGDRGATAECFDSVDKNLEKALAHEQREFQQAAGDGLDAMTGLTAGAAVLAVLGAAGAVLGIGRRLSEYR
;
A
#
# COMPACT_ATOMS: atom_id res chain seq x y z
N MET A 1 36.30 43.22 97.22
CA MET A 1 35.07 42.68 96.60
C MET A 1 34.46 43.85 95.83
N THR A 2 34.38 43.87 94.51
CA THR A 2 34.12 42.79 93.54
C THR A 2 34.84 43.05 92.19
N MET A 3 35.25 41.95 91.57
CA MET A 3 35.83 41.75 90.24
C MET A 3 34.75 41.77 89.14
N GLY A 4 35.19 42.02 87.90
CA GLY A 4 34.62 41.49 86.63
C GLY A 4 33.32 42.14 86.17
N GLU A 5 32.99 42.26 84.89
CA GLU A 5 33.31 41.37 83.78
C GLU A 5 32.92 42.06 82.45
N VAL A 6 33.75 41.84 81.42
CA VAL A 6 33.62 42.36 80.06
C VAL A 6 32.45 41.66 79.37
N ARG A 7 31.46 42.41 78.87
CA ARG A 7 30.41 41.86 77.99
C ARG A 7 30.85 41.92 76.52
N ASN A 8 31.16 40.74 75.99
CA ASN A 8 31.28 40.44 74.55
C ASN A 8 30.03 40.90 73.79
N VAL A 9 30.23 41.65 72.71
CA VAL A 9 29.20 41.92 71.70
C VAL A 9 29.20 40.71 70.76
N ALA A 10 28.13 39.92 70.79
CA ALA A 10 27.90 38.84 69.84
C ALA A 10 27.37 39.41 68.51
N GLU A 11 28.07 39.10 67.43
CA GLU A 11 27.68 39.37 66.05
C GLU A 11 26.44 38.51 65.67
N PRO A 12 25.44 39.05 64.96
CA PRO A 12 24.25 38.27 64.60
C PRO A 12 24.60 37.23 63.54
N ALA A 13 24.32 35.96 63.86
CA ALA A 13 24.43 34.85 62.92
C ALA A 13 23.60 35.13 61.65
N THR A 14 24.27 35.20 60.50
CA THR A 14 23.64 35.22 59.18
C THR A 14 22.88 33.91 58.97
N ALA A 15 21.55 33.98 58.96
CA ALA A 15 20.70 32.84 58.63
C ALA A 15 20.91 32.43 57.16
N THR A 16 21.40 31.22 56.93
CA THR A 16 21.50 30.61 55.60
C THR A 16 20.09 30.54 54.99
N PRO A 17 19.87 31.02 53.76
CA PRO A 17 18.55 30.93 53.13
C PRO A 17 18.17 29.45 52.95
N PRO A 18 16.90 29.07 53.18
CA PRO A 18 16.48 27.69 52.99
C PRO A 18 16.72 27.28 51.53
N THR A 19 17.38 26.15 51.34
CA THR A 19 17.55 25.51 50.04
C THR A 19 16.17 25.29 49.43
N ARG A 20 15.83 26.02 48.36
CA ARG A 20 14.59 25.80 47.59
C ARG A 20 14.64 24.38 47.05
N ARG A 21 13.82 23.51 47.63
CA ARG A 21 13.60 22.15 47.12
C ARG A 21 12.84 22.23 45.81
N THR A 22 13.05 21.27 44.93
CA THR A 22 12.34 21.21 43.64
C THR A 22 10.85 20.95 43.89
N ALA A 23 9.98 21.55 43.06
CA ALA A 23 8.52 21.39 43.16
C ALA A 23 8.07 19.92 43.14
N PHE A 24 8.85 19.04 42.50
CA PHE A 24 8.64 17.61 42.49
C PHE A 24 8.83 16.96 43.87
N ALA A 25 9.90 17.30 44.60
CA ALA A 25 10.17 16.77 45.93
C ALA A 25 9.11 17.24 46.95
N GLU A 26 8.71 18.51 46.90
CA GLU A 26 7.62 19.02 47.74
C GLU A 26 6.26 18.40 47.39
N GLY A 27 6.01 18.08 46.11
CA GLY A 27 4.82 17.37 45.67
C GLY A 27 4.72 15.95 46.23
N VAL A 28 5.83 15.21 46.23
CA VAL A 28 5.91 13.85 46.79
C VAL A 28 5.70 13.85 48.31
N ASP A 29 6.29 14.81 49.03
CA ASP A 29 6.13 14.92 50.48
C ASP A 29 4.71 15.33 50.89
N LYS A 30 4.07 16.26 50.15
CA LYS A 30 2.66 16.61 50.35
C LYS A 30 1.72 15.43 50.03
N ALA A 31 2.02 14.63 49.02
CA ALA A 31 1.27 13.40 48.72
C ALA A 31 1.41 12.36 49.84
N ARG A 32 2.63 12.17 50.39
CA ARG A 32 2.87 11.30 51.55
C ARG A 32 2.14 11.77 52.81
N ALA A 33 2.17 13.07 53.11
CA ALA A 33 1.48 13.65 54.26
C ALA A 33 -0.05 13.60 54.11
N ALA A 34 -0.58 13.76 52.89
CA ALA A 34 -2.02 13.60 52.63
C ALA A 34 -2.49 12.14 52.75
N ALA A 35 -1.63 11.15 52.45
CA ALA A 35 -1.97 9.73 52.52
C ALA A 35 -2.28 9.21 53.94
N THR A 36 -1.97 9.98 55.00
CA THR A 36 -2.27 9.61 56.39
C THR A 36 -3.68 10.03 56.83
N THR A 37 -4.35 10.91 56.10
CA THR A 37 -5.72 11.39 56.40
C THR A 37 -6.75 10.82 55.43
N GLU A 38 -7.96 10.53 55.89
CA GLU A 38 -9.03 9.99 55.04
C GLU A 38 -9.40 10.92 53.84
N PRO A 39 -9.48 12.27 54.01
CA PRO A 39 -9.69 13.19 52.90
C PRO A 39 -8.53 13.22 51.90
N GLY A 40 -7.28 13.09 52.37
CA GLY A 40 -6.11 13.07 51.50
C GLY A 40 -6.00 11.78 50.68
N ARG A 41 -6.38 10.63 51.26
CA ARG A 41 -6.49 9.35 50.52
C ARG A 41 -7.50 9.42 49.37
N LEU A 42 -8.65 10.07 49.58
CA LEU A 42 -9.66 10.25 48.53
C LEU A 42 -9.17 11.15 47.39
N ARG A 43 -8.39 12.19 47.69
CA ARG A 43 -7.75 13.05 46.67
C ARG A 43 -6.74 12.27 45.83
N ILE A 44 -5.91 11.43 46.45
CA ILE A 44 -4.92 10.61 45.73
C ILE A 44 -5.62 9.59 44.82
N ILE A 45 -6.63 8.87 45.32
CA ILE A 45 -7.40 7.91 44.50
C ILE A 45 -8.06 8.64 43.33
N GLY A 46 -8.70 9.78 43.58
CA GLY A 46 -9.31 10.60 42.53
C GLY A 46 -8.30 11.06 41.47
N ALA A 47 -7.11 11.51 41.89
CA ALA A 47 -6.04 11.92 40.99
C ALA A 47 -5.51 10.75 40.15
N VAL A 48 -5.32 9.56 40.75
CA VAL A 48 -4.89 8.36 40.03
C VAL A 48 -5.94 7.91 39.01
N LEU A 49 -7.23 7.91 39.38
CA LEU A 49 -8.30 7.57 38.44
C LEU A 49 -8.39 8.57 37.29
N ALA A 50 -8.28 9.87 37.58
CA ALA A 50 -8.26 10.90 36.55
C ALA A 50 -7.07 10.71 35.60
N LEU A 51 -5.88 10.43 36.14
CA LEU A 51 -4.69 10.13 35.35
C LEU A 51 -4.89 8.90 34.46
N LEU A 52 -5.46 7.81 34.99
CA LEU A 52 -5.72 6.59 34.22
C LEU A 52 -6.71 6.82 33.07
N VAL A 53 -7.79 7.56 33.31
CA VAL A 53 -8.78 7.90 32.26
C VAL A 53 -8.15 8.79 31.18
N VAL A 54 -7.34 9.78 31.57
CA VAL A 54 -6.63 10.64 30.63
C VAL A 54 -5.60 9.84 29.83
N ALA A 55 -4.83 8.96 30.48
CA ALA A 55 -3.87 8.10 29.81
C ALA A 55 -4.55 7.14 28.82
N PHE A 56 -5.66 6.52 29.21
CA PHE A 56 -6.47 5.68 28.32
C PHE A 56 -6.96 6.48 27.10
N GLY A 57 -7.52 7.68 27.31
CA GLY A 57 -7.98 8.54 26.22
C GLY A 57 -6.85 8.96 25.28
N ALA A 58 -5.69 9.37 25.83
CA ALA A 58 -4.54 9.79 25.05
C ALA A 58 -3.92 8.65 24.24
N VAL A 59 -3.75 7.46 24.83
CA VAL A 59 -3.21 6.29 24.12
C VAL A 59 -4.19 5.78 23.07
N THR A 60 -5.50 5.80 23.35
CA THR A 60 -6.53 5.49 22.35
C THR A 60 -6.43 6.45 21.17
N ALA A 61 -6.41 7.76 21.43
CA ALA A 61 -6.33 8.76 20.37
C ALA A 61 -5.05 8.60 19.52
N TRP A 62 -3.90 8.36 20.16
CA TRP A 62 -2.64 8.13 19.46
C TRP A 62 -2.68 6.86 18.60
N GLN A 63 -3.06 5.71 19.16
CA GLN A 63 -3.06 4.44 18.43
C GLN A 63 -4.09 4.40 17.29
N THR A 64 -5.25 5.04 17.46
CA THR A 64 -6.26 5.15 16.42
C THR A 64 -5.86 6.13 15.33
N ALA A 65 -5.25 7.28 15.67
CA ALA A 65 -4.77 8.23 14.67
C ALA A 65 -3.65 7.63 13.79
N ASP A 66 -2.73 6.88 14.40
CA ASP A 66 -1.66 6.16 13.70
C ASP A 66 -2.23 5.16 12.67
N ARG A 67 -3.22 4.36 13.08
CA ARG A 67 -3.91 3.41 12.18
C ARG A 67 -4.75 4.09 11.10
N ALA A 68 -5.39 5.20 11.44
CA ALA A 68 -6.15 5.98 10.47
C ALA A 68 -5.24 6.59 9.41
N ALA A 69 -4.04 7.06 9.78
CA ALA A 69 -3.05 7.55 8.84
C ALA A 69 -2.53 6.41 7.94
N ALA A 70 -2.21 5.24 8.50
CA ALA A 70 -1.80 4.08 7.69
C ALA A 70 -2.91 3.61 6.73
N ALA A 71 -4.17 3.57 7.17
CA ALA A 71 -5.32 3.26 6.31
C ALA A 71 -5.55 4.31 5.22
N ASP A 72 -5.29 5.59 5.51
CA ASP A 72 -5.34 6.68 4.53
C ASP A 72 -4.24 6.53 3.48
N ASP A 73 -3.01 6.18 3.91
CA ASP A 73 -1.89 5.88 3.02
C ASP A 73 -2.19 4.69 2.10
N VAL A 74 -2.83 3.62 2.58
CA VAL A 74 -3.29 2.49 1.74
C VAL A 74 -4.17 3.00 0.59
N LEU A 75 -5.19 3.81 0.89
CA LEU A 75 -6.19 4.24 -0.10
C LEU A 75 -5.68 5.35 -1.03
N HIS A 76 -4.97 6.35 -0.50
CA HIS A 76 -4.66 7.58 -1.21
C HIS A 76 -3.21 7.68 -1.69
N LYS A 77 -2.31 6.81 -1.20
CA LYS A 77 -0.88 6.86 -1.54
C LYS A 77 -0.37 5.55 -2.13
N SER A 78 -0.32 4.49 -1.34
CA SER A 78 0.41 3.26 -1.67
C SER A 78 -0.28 2.41 -2.72
N GLN A 79 -1.62 2.27 -2.67
CA GLN A 79 -2.31 1.56 -3.73
C GLN A 79 -2.29 2.32 -5.06
N PRO A 80 -2.58 3.64 -5.13
CA PRO A 80 -2.42 4.41 -6.36
C PRO A 80 -0.99 4.40 -6.92
N LEU A 81 0.04 4.37 -6.07
CA LEU A 81 1.44 4.23 -6.48
C LEU A 81 1.74 2.85 -7.09
N SER A 82 1.26 1.78 -6.45
CA SER A 82 1.39 0.42 -6.99
C SER A 82 0.70 0.29 -8.35
N ALA A 83 -0.52 0.84 -8.49
CA ALA A 83 -1.23 0.88 -9.76
C ALA A 83 -0.49 1.69 -10.83
N ALA A 84 0.05 2.87 -10.48
CA ALA A 84 0.85 3.68 -11.39
C ALA A 84 2.13 2.94 -11.84
N ALA A 85 2.80 2.22 -10.94
CA ALA A 85 3.96 1.41 -11.27
C ALA A 85 3.63 0.29 -12.27
N ALA A 86 2.50 -0.40 -12.08
CA ALA A 86 2.01 -1.38 -13.05
C ALA A 86 1.65 -0.74 -14.40
N ASP A 87 1.07 0.46 -14.40
CA ASP A 87 0.73 1.20 -15.61
C ASP A 87 1.96 1.70 -16.39
N ILE A 88 3.06 2.04 -15.70
CA ILE A 88 4.36 2.34 -16.32
C ILE A 88 4.85 1.11 -17.08
N TYR A 89 4.92 -0.05 -16.42
CA TYR A 89 5.34 -1.29 -17.06
C TYR A 89 4.50 -1.56 -18.30
N ARG A 90 3.17 -1.50 -18.14
CA ARG A 90 2.22 -1.77 -19.22
C ARG A 90 2.45 -0.85 -20.41
N SER A 91 2.47 0.47 -20.18
CA SER A 91 2.59 1.45 -21.25
C SER A 91 3.94 1.32 -21.99
N LEU A 92 5.01 0.97 -21.28
CA LEU A 92 6.31 0.67 -21.92
C LEU A 92 6.24 -0.59 -22.81
N ALA A 93 5.61 -1.65 -22.33
CA ALA A 93 5.49 -2.90 -23.08
C ALA A 93 4.52 -2.79 -24.27
N ASP A 94 3.42 -2.05 -24.11
CA ASP A 94 2.46 -1.72 -25.19
C ASP A 94 3.15 -0.89 -26.27
N ALA A 95 3.89 0.15 -25.90
CA ALA A 95 4.69 0.93 -26.84
C ALA A 95 5.67 0.03 -27.61
N ASN A 96 6.32 -0.91 -26.93
CA ASN A 96 7.26 -1.83 -27.59
C ASN A 96 6.60 -2.81 -28.56
N THR A 97 5.41 -3.29 -28.20
CA THR A 97 4.57 -4.08 -29.09
C THR A 97 4.17 -3.29 -30.32
N ALA A 98 3.65 -2.08 -30.14
CA ALA A 98 3.24 -1.20 -31.24
C ALA A 98 4.43 -0.84 -32.16
N ALA A 99 5.60 -0.55 -31.60
CA ALA A 99 6.82 -0.29 -32.36
C ALA A 99 7.25 -1.51 -33.20
N SER A 100 7.21 -2.70 -32.62
CA SER A 100 7.63 -3.93 -33.30
C SER A 100 6.63 -4.35 -34.38
N SER A 101 5.33 -4.30 -34.11
CA SER A 101 4.30 -4.57 -35.12
C SER A 101 4.32 -3.52 -36.25
N GLY A 102 4.49 -2.24 -35.93
CA GLY A 102 4.63 -1.18 -36.93
C GLY A 102 5.88 -1.35 -37.81
N PHE A 103 6.99 -1.83 -37.23
CA PHE A 103 8.19 -2.16 -37.99
C PHE A 103 7.97 -3.37 -38.90
N LEU A 104 7.33 -4.43 -38.41
CA LEU A 104 7.01 -5.62 -39.19
C LEU A 104 6.07 -5.31 -40.37
N ALA A 105 5.17 -4.34 -40.23
CA ALA A 105 4.35 -3.83 -41.33
C ALA A 105 5.14 -3.05 -42.39
N GLY A 106 6.40 -2.67 -42.13
CA GLY A 106 7.25 -2.00 -43.12
C GLY A 106 6.70 -0.64 -43.56
N GLY A 107 6.64 -0.43 -44.88
CA GLY A 107 6.04 0.76 -45.49
C GLY A 107 4.51 0.85 -45.34
N GLN A 108 3.87 -0.15 -44.74
CA GLN A 108 2.42 -0.21 -44.52
C GLN A 108 2.01 0.15 -43.07
N GLU A 109 2.93 0.65 -42.24
CA GLU A 109 2.61 1.17 -40.90
C GLU A 109 1.45 2.19 -40.96
N THR A 110 0.37 1.90 -40.24
CA THR A 110 -0.82 2.75 -40.25
C THR A 110 -0.67 3.95 -39.31
N ALA A 111 -1.39 5.04 -39.59
CA ALA A 111 -1.43 6.20 -38.69
C ALA A 111 -1.99 5.83 -37.30
N ALA A 112 -2.89 4.84 -37.23
CA ALA A 112 -3.44 4.34 -35.98
C ALA A 112 -2.39 3.62 -35.12
N SER A 113 -1.62 2.70 -35.71
CA SER A 113 -0.51 2.01 -35.02
C SER A 113 0.55 3.00 -34.53
N ARG A 114 0.88 4.02 -35.33
CA ARG A 114 1.77 5.09 -34.91
C ARG A 114 1.22 5.89 -33.74
N LYS A 115 -0.08 6.24 -33.79
CA LYS A 115 -0.73 6.98 -32.72
C LYS A 115 -0.70 6.20 -31.40
N GLN A 116 -1.00 4.90 -31.45
CA GLN A 116 -0.96 4.03 -30.27
C GLN A 116 0.44 4.05 -29.62
N TYR A 117 1.51 3.88 -30.41
CA TYR A 117 2.88 3.99 -29.90
C TYR A 117 3.15 5.32 -29.18
N GLU A 118 2.77 6.46 -29.79
CA GLU A 118 3.01 7.77 -29.18
C GLU A 118 2.17 7.96 -27.91
N ASP A 119 0.91 7.53 -27.92
CA ASP A 119 0.02 7.59 -26.76
C ASP A 119 0.59 6.76 -25.59
N ASP A 120 1.15 5.58 -25.86
CA ASP A 120 1.74 4.70 -24.84
C ASP A 120 3.03 5.28 -24.25
N ILE A 121 3.88 5.90 -25.08
CA ILE A 121 5.08 6.62 -24.62
C ILE A 121 4.70 7.83 -23.77
N ASP A 122 3.71 8.60 -24.20
CA ASP A 122 3.23 9.78 -23.47
C ASP A 122 2.58 9.37 -22.15
N LYS A 123 1.82 8.26 -22.13
CA LYS A 123 1.25 7.69 -20.91
C LYS A 123 2.34 7.20 -19.95
N ALA A 124 3.35 6.48 -20.44
CA ALA A 124 4.49 6.06 -19.62
C ALA A 124 5.21 7.26 -18.99
N ALA A 125 5.45 8.33 -19.77
CA ALA A 125 6.06 9.55 -19.27
C ALA A 125 5.20 10.26 -18.21
N ALA A 126 3.89 10.34 -18.41
CA ALA A 126 2.96 10.94 -17.46
C ALA A 126 2.92 10.17 -16.12
N GLU A 127 2.87 8.83 -16.18
CA GLU A 127 2.88 7.99 -14.98
C GLU A 127 4.23 8.05 -14.25
N LEU A 128 5.35 8.15 -14.97
CA LEU A 128 6.66 8.38 -14.34
C LEU A 128 6.72 9.71 -13.58
N VAL A 129 6.12 10.78 -14.12
CA VAL A 129 6.01 12.08 -13.41
C VAL A 129 5.11 11.96 -12.18
N ARG A 130 3.98 11.27 -12.31
CA ARG A 130 3.06 11.03 -11.19
C ARG A 130 3.73 10.22 -10.07
N ALA A 131 4.42 9.14 -10.42
CA ALA A 131 5.17 8.34 -9.47
C ALA A 131 6.27 9.17 -8.78
N ALA A 132 7.04 9.95 -9.54
CA ALA A 132 8.07 10.83 -8.99
C ALA A 132 7.53 11.85 -7.98
N GLY A 133 6.33 12.39 -8.20
CA GLY A 133 5.70 13.35 -7.29
C GLY A 133 5.21 12.75 -5.97
N SER A 134 5.03 11.43 -5.91
CA SER A 134 4.48 10.70 -4.77
C SER A 134 5.50 9.79 -4.08
N SER A 135 6.65 9.52 -4.71
CA SER A 135 7.77 8.78 -4.12
C SER A 135 8.56 9.64 -3.13
N ASP A 136 9.04 9.02 -2.05
CA ASP A 136 9.88 9.70 -1.07
C ASP A 136 11.29 9.95 -1.67
N PRO A 137 11.91 11.11 -1.42
CA PRO A 137 13.29 11.39 -1.88
C PRO A 137 14.26 10.33 -1.37
N ASP A 138 15.25 9.96 -2.20
CA ASP A 138 16.26 8.93 -1.91
C ASP A 138 15.70 7.51 -1.68
N SER A 139 14.44 7.24 -2.06
CA SER A 139 13.87 5.90 -2.04
C SER A 139 14.35 5.04 -3.23
N PRO A 140 14.39 3.70 -3.10
CA PRO A 140 14.66 2.80 -4.22
C PRO A 140 13.69 2.99 -5.41
N SER A 141 12.48 3.45 -5.15
CA SER A 141 11.49 3.81 -6.18
C SER A 141 11.92 5.04 -6.96
N ALA A 142 12.44 6.08 -6.28
CA ALA A 142 12.99 7.26 -6.94
C ALA A 142 14.18 6.92 -7.85
N ASP A 143 15.05 5.97 -7.45
CA ASP A 143 16.14 5.47 -8.30
C ASP A 143 15.62 4.79 -9.58
N ALA A 144 14.62 3.92 -9.43
CA ALA A 144 13.99 3.21 -10.56
C ALA A 144 13.33 4.20 -11.54
N ILE A 145 12.58 5.17 -11.02
CA ILE A 145 11.92 6.22 -11.81
C ILE A 145 12.96 7.08 -12.55
N THR A 146 14.07 7.45 -11.87
CA THR A 146 15.16 8.23 -12.48
C THR A 146 15.81 7.47 -13.65
N LYS A 147 16.05 6.17 -13.47
CA LYS A 147 16.62 5.33 -14.53
C LYS A 147 15.65 5.18 -15.70
N LEU A 148 14.36 4.95 -15.45
CA LEU A 148 13.34 4.88 -16.49
C LEU A 148 13.21 6.19 -17.27
N ASN A 149 13.22 7.34 -16.58
CA ASN A 149 13.22 8.66 -17.21
C ASN A 149 14.44 8.91 -18.10
N THR A 150 15.58 8.30 -17.78
CA THR A 150 16.79 8.37 -18.62
C THR A 150 16.67 7.47 -19.86
N LEU A 151 16.16 6.25 -19.69
CA LEU A 151 16.07 5.25 -20.75
C LEU A 151 14.96 5.53 -21.78
N LEU A 152 13.85 6.13 -21.35
CA LEU A 152 12.69 6.40 -22.21
C LEU A 152 13.03 7.23 -23.48
N PRO A 153 13.73 8.38 -23.40
CA PRO A 153 14.12 9.13 -24.59
C PRO A 153 15.15 8.39 -25.46
N GLU A 154 16.05 7.59 -24.87
CA GLU A 154 16.99 6.76 -25.63
C GLU A 154 16.24 5.71 -26.46
N TYR A 155 15.30 5.01 -25.83
CA TYR A 155 14.44 4.03 -26.47
C TYR A 155 13.65 4.66 -27.63
N LYS A 156 12.98 5.80 -27.38
CA LYS A 156 12.24 6.55 -28.42
C LYS A 156 13.16 6.89 -29.60
N GLY A 157 14.37 7.38 -29.31
CA GLY A 157 15.36 7.70 -30.34
C GLY A 157 15.80 6.50 -31.19
N LEU A 158 15.87 5.30 -30.62
CA LEU A 158 16.21 4.08 -31.34
C LEU A 158 15.06 3.59 -32.24
N VAL A 159 13.82 3.62 -31.73
CA VAL A 159 12.63 3.25 -32.50
C VAL A 159 12.45 4.17 -33.71
N GLU A 160 12.62 5.48 -33.54
CA GLU A 160 12.49 6.43 -34.66
C GLU A 160 13.57 6.24 -35.74
N ARG A 161 14.81 5.88 -35.35
CA ARG A 161 15.85 5.50 -36.32
C ARG A 161 15.48 4.20 -37.04
N ALA A 162 15.00 3.21 -36.30
CA ALA A 162 14.55 1.94 -36.87
C ALA A 162 13.47 2.17 -37.93
N ARG A 163 12.41 2.93 -37.59
CA ARG A 163 11.33 3.29 -38.51
C ARG A 163 11.84 4.03 -39.75
N THR A 164 12.71 5.03 -39.55
CA THR A 164 13.27 5.84 -40.64
C THR A 164 14.03 4.99 -41.66
N TYR A 165 14.85 4.04 -41.18
CA TYR A 165 15.59 3.14 -42.05
C TYR A 165 14.73 2.03 -42.65
N ASN A 166 13.72 1.55 -41.91
CA ASN A 166 12.76 0.56 -42.40
C ASN A 166 11.97 1.09 -43.60
N ARG A 167 11.52 2.35 -43.55
CA ARG A 167 10.83 3.03 -44.67
C ARG A 167 11.72 3.19 -45.91
N GLN A 168 13.04 3.24 -45.74
CA GLN A 168 14.02 3.27 -46.83
C GLN A 168 14.42 1.87 -47.33
N GLY A 169 13.93 0.80 -46.69
CA GLY A 169 14.29 -0.57 -47.00
C GLY A 169 15.72 -0.95 -46.58
N PHE A 170 16.36 -0.18 -45.70
CA PHE A 170 17.72 -0.47 -45.24
C PHE A 170 17.73 -1.49 -44.10
N PRO A 171 18.48 -2.60 -44.21
CA PRO A 171 18.55 -3.64 -43.17
C PRO A 171 18.98 -3.15 -41.80
N VAL A 172 19.72 -2.04 -41.73
CA VAL A 172 20.15 -1.40 -40.48
C VAL A 172 18.97 -0.98 -39.60
N GLY A 173 17.78 -0.75 -40.17
CA GLY A 173 16.56 -0.49 -39.40
C GLY A 173 16.24 -1.62 -38.42
N GLY A 174 16.41 -2.88 -38.83
CA GLY A 174 16.20 -4.04 -37.97
C GLY A 174 17.21 -4.13 -36.84
N ALA A 175 18.45 -3.68 -37.06
CA ALA A 175 19.46 -3.64 -36.01
C ALA A 175 19.11 -2.60 -34.93
N TYR A 176 18.64 -1.41 -35.33
CA TYR A 176 18.15 -0.41 -34.37
C TYR A 176 16.93 -0.89 -33.59
N LEU A 177 15.98 -1.58 -34.24
CA LEU A 177 14.82 -2.12 -33.54
C LEU A 177 15.21 -3.21 -32.54
N ARG A 178 16.12 -4.13 -32.91
CA ARG A 178 16.62 -5.14 -31.97
C ARG A 178 17.30 -4.50 -30.78
N TYR A 179 18.11 -3.46 -30.98
CA TYR A 179 18.75 -2.74 -29.89
C TYR A 179 17.73 -1.97 -29.00
N ALA A 180 16.69 -1.40 -29.60
CA ALA A 180 15.59 -0.79 -28.85
C ALA A 180 14.84 -1.82 -27.99
N ASN A 181 14.51 -2.97 -28.58
CA ASN A 181 13.87 -4.09 -27.88
C ASN A 181 14.74 -4.64 -26.77
N GLN A 182 16.05 -4.78 -27.00
CA GLN A 182 16.99 -5.21 -25.97
C GLN A 182 16.99 -4.22 -24.79
N LYS A 183 17.05 -2.91 -25.05
CA LYS A 183 16.93 -1.88 -24.01
C LYS A 183 15.60 -1.99 -23.25
N MET A 184 14.50 -2.21 -23.97
CA MET A 184 13.19 -2.39 -23.34
C MET A 184 13.17 -3.63 -22.43
N GLN A 185 13.58 -4.80 -22.92
CA GLN A 185 13.50 -6.06 -22.19
C GLN A 185 14.56 -6.24 -21.11
N ASP A 186 15.79 -5.81 -21.35
CA ASP A 186 16.92 -6.05 -20.44
C ASP A 186 17.10 -4.92 -19.41
N GLU A 187 16.60 -3.71 -19.69
CA GLU A 187 16.80 -2.54 -18.83
C GLU A 187 15.50 -1.91 -18.32
N MET A 188 14.55 -1.58 -19.20
CA MET A 188 13.37 -0.78 -18.83
C MET A 188 12.30 -1.61 -18.12
N LEU A 189 11.83 -2.70 -18.71
CA LEU A 189 10.80 -3.55 -18.11
C LEU A 189 11.25 -4.15 -16.77
N PRO A 190 12.50 -4.63 -16.58
CA PRO A 190 12.97 -5.08 -15.28
C PRO A 190 13.02 -3.95 -14.23
N GLU A 191 13.34 -2.72 -14.62
CA GLU A 191 13.33 -1.59 -13.68
C GLU A 191 11.90 -1.18 -13.31
N ALA A 192 10.95 -1.24 -14.26
CA ALA A 192 9.54 -1.03 -14.00
C ALA A 192 8.94 -2.14 -13.12
N GLU A 193 9.32 -3.41 -13.33
CA GLU A 193 8.93 -4.55 -12.50
C GLU A 193 9.48 -4.40 -11.07
N LYS A 194 10.73 -3.96 -10.92
CA LYS A 194 11.32 -3.64 -9.62
C LYS A 194 10.57 -2.50 -8.92
N LEU A 195 10.19 -1.44 -9.63
CA LEU A 195 9.36 -0.36 -9.08
C LEU A 195 8.02 -0.92 -8.59
N TYR A 196 7.33 -1.71 -9.40
CA TYR A 196 6.06 -2.36 -9.04
C TYR A 196 6.17 -3.24 -7.80
N THR A 197 7.20 -4.11 -7.72
CA THR A 197 7.43 -4.94 -6.53
C THR A 197 7.67 -4.10 -5.27
N LYS A 198 8.35 -2.95 -5.40
CA LYS A 198 8.63 -2.07 -4.26
C LYS A 198 7.39 -1.33 -3.77
N GLU A 199 6.57 -0.81 -4.68
CA GLU A 199 5.31 -0.17 -4.29
C GLU A 199 4.30 -1.19 -3.74
N ASN A 200 4.31 -2.44 -4.21
CA ASN A 200 3.49 -3.48 -3.60
C ASN A 200 3.98 -3.85 -2.17
N GLN A 201 5.29 -3.90 -1.93
CA GLN A 201 5.82 -4.09 -0.58
C GLN A 201 5.41 -2.95 0.35
N ARG A 202 5.47 -1.70 -0.12
CA ARG A 202 5.02 -0.54 0.64
C ARG A 202 3.54 -0.65 1.01
N LEU A 203 2.70 -1.05 0.05
CA LEU A 203 1.28 -1.28 0.28
C LEU A 203 1.06 -2.35 1.37
N GLU A 204 1.79 -3.46 1.31
CA GLU A 204 1.75 -4.51 2.34
C GLU A 204 2.17 -4.00 3.73
N ASP A 205 3.21 -3.17 3.79
CA ASP A 205 3.69 -2.57 5.05
C ASP A 205 2.64 -1.64 5.66
N ASP A 206 1.96 -0.80 4.86
CA ASP A 206 0.90 0.10 5.35
C ASP A 206 -0.32 -0.69 5.87
N TYR A 207 -0.68 -1.82 5.25
CA TYR A 207 -1.68 -2.74 5.81
C TYR A 207 -1.23 -3.36 7.14
N ALA A 208 0.05 -3.72 7.26
CA ALA A 208 0.62 -4.28 8.48
C ALA A 208 0.60 -3.27 9.64
N ASP A 209 0.66 -1.97 9.36
CA ASP A 209 0.54 -0.90 10.35
C ASP A 209 -0.93 -0.53 10.67
N ALA A 210 -1.83 -0.62 9.69
CA ALA A 210 -3.25 -0.24 9.86
C ALA A 210 -4.09 -1.30 10.60
N THR A 211 -3.84 -2.59 10.37
CA THR A 211 -4.71 -3.69 10.82
C THR A 211 -4.55 -4.18 12.28
N PRO A 212 -3.39 -4.07 12.97
CA PRO A 212 -3.22 -4.64 14.31
C PRO A 212 -4.12 -4.00 15.36
N TYR A 213 -4.65 -4.79 16.31
CA TYR A 213 -5.44 -4.24 17.42
C TYR A 213 -4.63 -3.26 18.29
N PRO A 214 -5.24 -2.16 18.79
CA PRO A 214 -4.61 -1.18 19.66
C PRO A 214 -4.50 -1.72 21.09
N TRP A 215 -3.65 -2.74 21.28
CA TRP A 215 -3.56 -3.50 22.53
C TRP A 215 -3.22 -2.65 23.75
N ALA A 216 -2.40 -1.60 23.60
CA ALA A 216 -2.05 -0.70 24.69
C ALA A 216 -3.26 0.10 25.17
N ALA A 217 -4.07 0.64 24.23
CA ALA A 217 -5.32 1.33 24.54
C ALA A 217 -6.32 0.37 25.20
N ILE A 218 -6.51 -0.84 24.65
CA ILE A 218 -7.41 -1.85 25.22
C ILE A 218 -7.00 -2.21 26.66
N ALA A 219 -5.71 -2.50 26.89
CA ALA A 219 -5.19 -2.85 28.21
C ALA A 219 -5.37 -1.69 29.21
N LEU A 220 -5.09 -0.45 28.81
CA LEU A 220 -5.30 0.73 29.64
C LEU A 220 -6.79 0.97 29.93
N GLY A 221 -7.67 0.74 28.97
CA GLY A 221 -9.12 0.86 29.15
C GLY A 221 -9.66 -0.15 30.16
N VAL A 222 -9.25 -1.41 30.03
CA VAL A 222 -9.59 -2.47 31.00
C VAL A 222 -9.06 -2.13 32.40
N LEU A 223 -7.82 -1.65 32.49
CA LEU A 223 -7.21 -1.26 33.75
C LEU A 223 -7.93 -0.05 34.39
N ALA A 224 -8.32 0.94 33.59
CA ALA A 224 -9.10 2.09 34.05
C ALA A 224 -10.47 1.68 34.57
N LEU A 225 -11.19 0.80 33.86
CA LEU A 225 -12.48 0.25 34.31
C LEU A 225 -12.35 -0.56 35.60
N ALA A 226 -11.32 -1.39 35.72
CA ALA A 226 -11.04 -2.16 36.94
C ALA A 226 -10.76 -1.23 38.13
N ALA A 227 -9.99 -0.16 37.93
CA ALA A 227 -9.68 0.83 38.96
C ALA A 227 -10.94 1.62 39.39
N LEU A 228 -11.79 2.02 38.43
CA LEU A 228 -13.06 2.70 38.69
C LEU A 228 -14.03 1.79 39.47
N ALA A 229 -14.20 0.54 39.05
CA ALA A 229 -15.03 -0.45 39.73
C ALA A 229 -14.52 -0.72 41.17
N TRP A 230 -13.20 -0.85 41.34
CA TRP A 230 -12.60 -1.00 42.67
C TRP A 230 -12.89 0.21 43.57
N ALA A 231 -12.78 1.43 43.05
CA ALA A 231 -13.06 2.65 43.80
C ALA A 231 -14.54 2.78 44.19
N GLN A 232 -15.45 2.39 43.27
CA GLN A 232 -16.90 2.33 43.55
C GLN A 232 -17.21 1.29 44.63
N HIS A 233 -16.64 0.09 44.55
CA HIS A 233 -16.82 -0.99 45.54
C HIS A 233 -16.27 -0.60 46.92
N ARG A 234 -15.10 0.02 46.96
CA ARG A 234 -14.50 0.53 48.20
C ARG A 234 -15.39 1.58 48.87
N ASN A 235 -15.90 2.55 48.10
CA ASN A 235 -16.79 3.58 48.62
C ASN A 235 -18.09 2.97 49.16
N TYR A 236 -18.68 2.01 48.43
CA TYR A 236 -19.87 1.30 48.86
C TYR A 236 -19.64 0.59 50.20
N ARG A 237 -18.57 -0.21 50.34
CA ARG A 237 -18.25 -0.94 51.58
C ARG A 237 -17.88 -0.04 52.77
N ARG A 238 -17.29 1.13 52.53
CA ARG A 238 -16.81 2.03 53.60
C ARG A 238 -17.88 3.01 54.09
N THR A 239 -18.78 3.45 53.20
CA THR A 239 -19.71 4.56 53.50
C THR A 239 -21.19 4.19 53.39
N ASN A 240 -21.55 2.98 52.95
CA ASN A 240 -22.93 2.50 52.74
C ASN A 240 -23.81 3.45 51.89
N ARG A 241 -23.22 4.42 51.19
CA ARG A 241 -23.92 5.39 50.33
C ARG A 241 -23.94 4.90 48.88
N VAL A 242 -25.10 5.08 48.26
CA VAL A 242 -25.40 4.71 46.87
C VAL A 242 -24.56 5.59 45.92
N LEU A 243 -23.85 4.93 45.01
CA LEU A 243 -23.09 5.39 43.84
C LEU A 243 -22.80 6.91 43.67
N ASN A 244 -21.52 7.29 43.62
CA ASN A 244 -21.10 8.63 43.20
C ASN A 244 -21.41 8.86 41.71
N HIS A 245 -22.28 9.81 41.39
CA HIS A 245 -22.65 10.14 40.00
C HIS A 245 -21.44 10.42 39.11
N GLY A 246 -20.38 11.06 39.62
CA GLY A 246 -19.16 11.32 38.84
C GLY A 246 -18.34 10.07 38.52
N LEU A 247 -18.30 9.09 39.43
CA LEU A 247 -17.65 7.80 39.17
C LEU A 247 -18.49 6.97 38.19
N VAL A 248 -19.81 6.99 38.32
CA VAL A 248 -20.70 6.29 37.38
C VAL A 248 -20.59 6.88 35.97
N SER A 249 -20.57 8.21 35.83
CA SER A 249 -20.39 8.84 34.52
C SER A 249 -19.03 8.52 33.91
N ALA A 250 -17.96 8.48 34.73
CA ALA A 250 -16.62 8.11 34.25
C ALA A 250 -16.56 6.64 33.81
N THR A 251 -17.16 5.71 34.57
CA THR A 251 -17.24 4.29 34.19
C THR A 251 -18.06 4.12 32.91
N ALA A 252 -19.23 4.77 32.81
CA ALA A 252 -20.06 4.70 31.61
C ALA A 252 -19.32 5.24 30.37
N ALA A 253 -18.67 6.40 30.48
CA ALA A 253 -17.87 6.95 29.40
C ALA A 253 -16.71 6.03 28.99
N ALA A 254 -15.93 5.53 29.96
CA ALA A 254 -14.82 4.62 29.69
C ALA A 254 -15.29 3.30 29.05
N THR A 255 -16.46 2.77 29.47
CA THR A 255 -17.06 1.57 28.86
C THR A 255 -17.49 1.85 27.44
N VAL A 256 -18.16 2.98 27.18
CA VAL A 256 -18.55 3.36 25.80
C VAL A 256 -17.32 3.52 24.92
N VAL A 257 -16.26 4.22 25.37
CA VAL A 257 -15.02 4.37 24.59
C VAL A 257 -14.37 3.01 24.32
N LEU A 258 -14.26 2.14 25.33
CA LEU A 258 -13.62 0.83 25.15
C LEU A 258 -14.43 -0.06 24.21
N LEU A 259 -15.76 -0.08 24.34
CA LEU A 259 -16.64 -0.82 23.42
C LEU A 259 -16.55 -0.25 22.00
N TRP A 260 -16.60 1.07 21.87
CA TRP A 260 -16.47 1.76 20.59
C TRP A 260 -15.11 1.44 19.95
N LEU A 261 -14.01 1.53 20.70
CA LEU A 261 -12.67 1.16 20.25
C LEU A 261 -12.60 -0.27 19.73
N VAL A 262 -13.12 -1.25 20.50
CA VAL A 262 -13.06 -2.65 20.10
C VAL A 262 -13.93 -2.90 18.87
N VAL A 263 -15.20 -2.48 18.89
CA VAL A 263 -16.14 -2.73 17.79
C VAL A 263 -15.74 -1.97 16.53
N GLY A 264 -15.44 -0.67 16.63
CA GLY A 264 -15.04 0.14 15.50
C GLY A 264 -13.71 -0.33 14.90
N HIS A 265 -12.74 -0.73 15.73
CA HIS A 265 -11.49 -1.29 15.21
C HIS A 265 -11.73 -2.64 14.52
N SER A 266 -12.64 -3.48 15.04
CA SER A 266 -13.01 -4.72 14.36
C SER A 266 -13.68 -4.48 13.00
N VAL A 267 -14.57 -3.48 12.89
CA VAL A 267 -15.20 -3.11 11.60
C VAL A 267 -14.16 -2.57 10.63
N ALA A 268 -13.34 -1.63 11.08
CA ALA A 268 -12.30 -1.04 10.24
C ALA A 268 -11.26 -2.07 9.77
N ARG A 269 -10.83 -2.95 10.67
CA ARG A 269 -9.98 -4.08 10.35
C ARG A 269 -10.64 -5.01 9.34
N ALA A 270 -11.93 -5.33 9.50
CA ALA A 270 -12.64 -6.18 8.56
C ALA A 270 -12.69 -5.54 7.17
N GLY A 271 -12.95 -4.23 7.05
CA GLY A 271 -12.92 -3.52 5.76
C GLY A 271 -11.53 -3.50 5.12
N LEU A 272 -10.47 -3.32 5.91
CA LEU A 272 -9.09 -3.40 5.41
C LEU A 272 -8.69 -4.82 4.99
N ASP A 273 -8.95 -5.82 5.83
CA ASP A 273 -8.68 -7.23 5.51
C ASP A 273 -9.46 -7.65 4.24
N ASP A 274 -10.73 -7.22 4.10
CA ASP A 274 -11.56 -7.43 2.91
C ASP A 274 -10.97 -6.76 1.66
N SER A 275 -10.58 -5.48 1.77
CA SER A 275 -9.93 -4.74 0.67
C SER A 275 -8.61 -5.37 0.21
N TYR A 276 -7.91 -6.05 1.11
CA TYR A 276 -6.69 -6.79 0.79
C TYR A 276 -6.99 -8.14 0.12
N ASP A 277 -7.84 -8.96 0.75
CA ASP A 277 -8.12 -10.33 0.32
C ASP A 277 -8.89 -10.40 -1.01
N HIS A 278 -9.84 -9.49 -1.20
CA HIS A 278 -10.74 -9.44 -2.35
C HIS A 278 -10.32 -8.37 -3.37
N GLY A 279 -9.66 -7.28 -2.95
CA GLY A 279 -9.15 -6.25 -3.87
C GLY A 279 -7.69 -6.44 -4.27
N VAL A 280 -6.76 -6.12 -3.37
CA VAL A 280 -5.31 -6.05 -3.67
C VAL A 280 -4.75 -7.36 -4.19
N ARG A 281 -5.12 -8.50 -3.58
CA ARG A 281 -4.62 -9.80 -4.03
C ARG A 281 -5.09 -10.14 -5.46
N SER A 282 -6.34 -9.81 -5.80
CA SER A 282 -6.86 -9.98 -7.17
C SER A 282 -6.14 -9.05 -8.15
N LEU A 283 -5.97 -7.78 -7.78
CA LEU A 283 -5.23 -6.78 -8.56
C LEU A 283 -3.80 -7.25 -8.88
N ASN A 284 -3.06 -7.73 -7.89
CA ASN A 284 -1.67 -8.17 -8.08
C ASN A 284 -1.58 -9.33 -9.08
N VAL A 285 -2.45 -10.34 -8.95
CA VAL A 285 -2.48 -11.49 -9.85
C VAL A 285 -2.89 -11.08 -11.27
N LEU A 286 -3.84 -10.17 -11.41
CA LEU A 286 -4.26 -9.63 -12.71
C LEU A 286 -3.16 -8.79 -13.37
N HIS A 287 -2.42 -8.00 -12.59
CA HIS A 287 -1.27 -7.25 -13.08
C HIS A 287 -0.16 -8.19 -13.55
N ASP A 288 0.17 -9.23 -12.78
CA ASP A 288 1.17 -10.24 -13.17
C ASP A 288 0.74 -10.99 -14.45
N ALA A 289 -0.55 -11.35 -14.56
CA ALA A 289 -1.10 -11.94 -15.78
C ALA A 289 -0.97 -10.99 -16.97
N ARG A 290 -1.27 -9.70 -16.80
CA ARG A 290 -1.12 -8.70 -17.86
C ARG A 290 0.34 -8.50 -18.27
N ILE A 291 1.25 -8.44 -17.31
CA ILE A 291 2.70 -8.41 -17.55
C ILE A 291 3.13 -9.62 -18.40
N ALA A 292 2.70 -10.83 -18.04
CA ALA A 292 2.99 -12.04 -18.80
C ALA A 292 2.42 -12.00 -20.22
N SER A 293 1.18 -11.53 -20.40
CA SER A 293 0.58 -11.32 -21.74
C SER A 293 1.42 -10.37 -22.60
N LEU A 294 1.93 -9.30 -22.02
CA LEU A 294 2.75 -8.32 -22.73
C LEU A 294 4.14 -8.86 -23.09
N LYS A 295 4.77 -9.61 -22.18
CA LYS A 295 6.04 -10.31 -22.46
C LYS A 295 5.85 -11.32 -23.60
N ALA A 296 4.79 -12.14 -23.55
CA ALA A 296 4.43 -13.05 -24.63
C ALA A 296 4.25 -12.30 -25.96
N ARG A 297 3.47 -11.23 -26.01
CA ARG A 297 3.24 -10.47 -27.25
C ARG A 297 4.53 -9.86 -27.81
N SER A 298 5.38 -9.34 -26.94
CA SER A 298 6.70 -8.83 -27.34
C SER A 298 7.56 -9.95 -27.95
N ASN A 299 7.59 -11.12 -27.32
CA ASN A 299 8.39 -12.25 -27.77
C ASN A 299 7.88 -12.83 -29.10
N GLU A 300 6.56 -12.96 -29.27
CA GLU A 300 5.95 -13.35 -30.54
C GLU A 300 6.37 -12.43 -31.70
N ASN A 301 6.29 -11.12 -31.52
CA ASN A 301 6.76 -10.17 -32.53
C ASN A 301 8.26 -10.31 -32.82
N LEU A 302 9.07 -10.56 -31.78
CA LEU A 302 10.51 -10.70 -31.91
C LEU A 302 10.94 -11.97 -32.66
N THR A 303 10.15 -13.04 -32.65
CA THR A 303 10.41 -14.21 -33.51
C THR A 303 10.51 -13.79 -34.99
N LEU A 304 9.59 -12.93 -35.46
CA LEU A 304 9.54 -12.46 -36.85
C LEU A 304 10.54 -11.33 -37.16
N VAL A 305 10.91 -10.53 -36.16
CA VAL A 305 11.94 -9.47 -36.30
C VAL A 305 13.34 -10.07 -36.35
N ALA A 306 13.63 -11.06 -35.49
CA ALA A 306 14.91 -11.73 -35.41
C ALA A 306 15.07 -12.83 -36.46
N ARG A 307 13.97 -13.41 -36.96
CA ARG A 307 13.96 -14.45 -38.00
C ARG A 307 14.87 -15.63 -37.65
N GLY A 308 14.80 -16.12 -36.42
CA GLY A 308 15.64 -17.22 -35.94
C GLY A 308 17.10 -16.89 -35.65
N ALA A 309 17.52 -15.61 -35.71
CA ALA A 309 18.90 -15.23 -35.48
C ALA A 309 19.34 -15.34 -34.01
N GLU A 310 18.40 -15.25 -33.07
CA GLU A 310 18.64 -15.31 -31.63
C GLU A 310 18.23 -16.70 -31.11
N THR A 311 19.20 -17.47 -30.63
CA THR A 311 18.97 -18.84 -30.15
C THR A 311 19.49 -19.04 -28.74
N LYS A 312 18.88 -19.96 -28.01
CA LYS A 312 19.33 -20.39 -26.68
C LYS A 312 19.41 -21.92 -26.62
N LYS A 313 20.23 -22.42 -25.71
CA LYS A 313 20.30 -23.86 -25.41
C LYS A 313 19.36 -24.17 -24.25
N VAL A 314 18.47 -25.13 -24.46
CA VAL A 314 17.58 -25.68 -23.44
C VAL A 314 17.84 -27.18 -23.30
N THR A 315 17.77 -27.70 -22.07
CA THR A 315 17.93 -29.13 -21.82
C THR A 315 16.56 -29.79 -21.83
N VAL A 316 16.32 -30.66 -22.81
CA VAL A 316 15.09 -31.45 -22.95
C VAL A 316 15.48 -32.93 -22.89
N ASP A 317 14.87 -33.69 -21.98
CA ASP A 317 15.17 -35.12 -21.76
C ASP A 317 16.67 -35.41 -21.55
N GLY A 318 17.37 -34.51 -20.84
CA GLY A 318 18.80 -34.64 -20.55
C GLY A 318 19.73 -34.35 -21.75
N LYS A 319 19.20 -33.80 -22.86
CA LYS A 319 19.98 -33.40 -24.03
C LYS A 319 19.84 -31.91 -24.30
N ASP A 320 20.95 -31.27 -24.65
CA ASP A 320 20.93 -29.87 -25.08
C ASP A 320 20.34 -29.75 -26.48
N LYS A 321 19.27 -28.96 -26.59
CA LYS A 321 18.62 -28.56 -27.83
C LYS A 321 18.80 -27.06 -28.02
N THR A 322 19.14 -26.65 -29.24
CA THR A 322 19.12 -25.22 -29.61
C THR A 322 17.72 -24.88 -30.10
N VAL A 323 17.12 -23.83 -29.53
CA VAL A 323 15.78 -23.34 -29.85
C VAL A 323 15.85 -21.85 -30.15
N ASP A 324 14.85 -21.33 -30.88
CA ASP A 324 14.65 -19.88 -31.00
C ASP A 324 14.38 -19.31 -29.61
N LYS A 325 15.13 -18.27 -29.24
CA LYS A 325 15.05 -17.68 -27.91
C LYS A 325 13.64 -17.14 -27.63
N TYR A 326 13.08 -16.41 -28.58
CA TYR A 326 11.83 -15.68 -28.38
C TYR A 326 10.61 -16.61 -28.42
N ASP A 327 10.65 -17.68 -29.21
CA ASP A 327 9.60 -18.71 -29.22
C ASP A 327 9.52 -19.49 -27.89
N ASP A 328 10.69 -19.82 -27.31
CA ASP A 328 10.79 -20.45 -25.99
C ASP A 328 10.33 -19.51 -24.86
N ASP A 329 10.75 -18.24 -24.90
CA ASP A 329 10.33 -17.23 -23.93
C ASP A 329 8.82 -16.91 -24.07
N PHE A 330 8.27 -16.87 -25.30
CA PHE A 330 6.81 -16.79 -25.54
C PHE A 330 6.06 -17.93 -24.87
N THR A 331 6.53 -19.17 -25.03
CA THR A 331 5.91 -20.35 -24.43
C THR A 331 5.91 -20.26 -22.90
N THR A 332 7.01 -19.78 -22.32
CA THR A 332 7.15 -19.54 -20.89
C THR A 332 6.16 -18.48 -20.39
N ASP A 333 6.08 -17.33 -21.07
CA ASP A 333 5.20 -16.24 -20.68
C ASP A 333 3.71 -16.59 -20.85
N MET A 334 3.35 -17.38 -21.87
CA MET A 334 1.98 -17.89 -22.02
C MET A 334 1.57 -18.83 -20.87
N GLU A 335 2.52 -19.58 -20.31
CA GLU A 335 2.28 -20.43 -19.16
C GLU A 335 2.13 -19.62 -17.86
N HIS A 336 2.90 -18.54 -17.71
CA HIS A 336 2.71 -17.57 -16.64
C HIS A 336 1.35 -16.88 -16.74
N LEU A 337 0.96 -16.42 -17.93
CA LEU A 337 -0.36 -15.84 -18.19
C LEU A 337 -1.48 -16.83 -17.84
N ARG A 338 -1.37 -18.09 -18.28
CA ARG A 338 -2.35 -19.15 -17.96
C ARG A 338 -2.47 -19.35 -16.44
N THR A 339 -1.35 -19.40 -15.74
CA THR A 339 -1.33 -19.58 -14.28
C THR A 339 -1.92 -18.38 -13.56
N GLY A 340 -1.58 -17.16 -14.00
CA GLY A 340 -2.12 -15.92 -13.46
C GLY A 340 -3.63 -15.81 -13.67
N LEU A 341 -4.14 -16.08 -14.88
CA LEU A 341 -5.58 -16.09 -15.17
C LEU A 341 -6.33 -17.14 -14.33
N ALA A 342 -5.77 -18.34 -14.18
CA ALA A 342 -6.37 -19.38 -13.35
C ALA A 342 -6.39 -19.00 -11.85
N GLN A 343 -5.41 -18.22 -11.39
CA GLN A 343 -5.40 -17.71 -10.03
C GLN A 343 -6.39 -16.54 -9.87
N ALA A 344 -6.46 -15.62 -10.82
CA ALA A 344 -7.42 -14.52 -10.84
C ALA A 344 -8.87 -15.05 -10.83
N ALA A 345 -9.16 -16.11 -11.60
CA ALA A 345 -10.48 -16.74 -11.63
C ALA A 345 -10.91 -17.33 -10.27
N LYS A 346 -9.95 -17.72 -9.42
CA LYS A 346 -10.25 -18.19 -8.05
C LYS A 346 -10.45 -17.06 -7.06
N LEU A 347 -9.96 -15.87 -7.39
CA LEU A 347 -10.02 -14.67 -6.56
C LEU A 347 -11.21 -13.77 -6.90
N ALA A 348 -11.77 -13.90 -8.11
CA ALA A 348 -12.95 -13.15 -8.51
C ALA A 348 -14.17 -13.56 -7.66
N ASP A 349 -14.74 -12.60 -6.94
CA ASP A 349 -15.85 -12.84 -6.01
C ASP A 349 -17.23 -12.79 -6.67
N ASP A 350 -17.33 -12.18 -7.84
CA ASP A 350 -18.58 -12.00 -8.55
C ASP A 350 -18.45 -12.22 -10.07
N GLN A 351 -19.61 -12.20 -10.75
CA GLN A 351 -19.65 -12.36 -12.20
C GLN A 351 -19.05 -11.21 -12.99
N ALA A 352 -18.94 -10.01 -12.41
CA ALA A 352 -18.36 -8.84 -13.07
C ALA A 352 -16.82 -8.95 -13.13
N GLY A 353 -16.18 -9.54 -12.11
CA GLY A 353 -14.76 -9.92 -12.10
C GLY A 353 -14.46 -11.23 -12.86
N GLU A 354 -15.29 -12.26 -12.70
CA GLU A 354 -15.03 -13.59 -13.27
C GLU A 354 -15.15 -13.59 -14.81
N LYS A 355 -16.19 -12.98 -15.38
CA LYS A 355 -16.47 -13.04 -16.82
C LYS A 355 -15.33 -12.50 -17.70
N PRO A 356 -14.71 -11.34 -17.41
CA PRO A 356 -13.55 -10.89 -18.15
C PRO A 356 -12.38 -11.88 -18.05
N VAL A 357 -12.09 -12.43 -16.87
CA VAL A 357 -10.98 -13.39 -16.69
C VAL A 357 -11.21 -14.66 -17.52
N THR A 358 -12.41 -15.26 -17.47
CA THR A 358 -12.75 -16.42 -18.31
C THR A 358 -12.66 -16.09 -19.80
N SER A 359 -13.07 -14.88 -20.20
CA SER A 359 -12.94 -14.42 -21.58
C SER A 359 -11.47 -14.30 -21.98
N ALA A 360 -10.61 -13.74 -21.12
CA ALA A 360 -9.18 -13.66 -21.35
C ALA A 360 -8.54 -15.06 -21.48
N GLU A 361 -8.93 -16.03 -20.64
CA GLU A 361 -8.43 -17.41 -20.72
C GLU A 361 -8.78 -18.09 -22.05
N GLY A 362 -10.03 -17.93 -22.51
CA GLY A 362 -10.45 -18.43 -23.81
C GLY A 362 -9.66 -17.80 -24.97
N ASN A 363 -9.48 -16.49 -24.95
CA ASN A 363 -8.72 -15.78 -25.99
C ASN A 363 -7.23 -16.11 -25.96
N MET A 364 -6.64 -16.31 -24.78
CA MET A 364 -5.26 -16.77 -24.60
C MET A 364 -5.06 -18.17 -25.20
N THR A 365 -6.03 -19.07 -25.01
CA THR A 365 -5.97 -20.42 -25.60
C THR A 365 -5.97 -20.34 -27.13
N VAL A 366 -6.87 -19.55 -27.72
CA VAL A 366 -6.92 -19.34 -29.17
C VAL A 366 -5.65 -18.64 -29.68
N TRP A 367 -5.09 -17.71 -28.91
CA TRP A 367 -3.82 -17.06 -29.24
C TRP A 367 -2.71 -18.09 -29.36
N LYS A 368 -2.56 -18.98 -28.37
CA LYS A 368 -1.56 -20.05 -28.39
C LYS A 368 -1.67 -20.93 -29.63
N GLU A 369 -2.89 -21.32 -30.00
CA GLU A 369 -3.15 -22.12 -31.20
C GLU A 369 -2.76 -21.37 -32.49
N ARG A 370 -3.18 -20.11 -32.63
CA ARG A 370 -2.84 -19.27 -33.80
C ARG A 370 -1.34 -18.99 -33.89
N HIS A 371 -0.68 -18.82 -32.75
CA HIS A 371 0.78 -18.66 -32.69
C HIS A 371 1.50 -19.91 -33.23
N SER A 372 1.08 -21.11 -32.80
CA SER A 372 1.66 -22.36 -33.33
C SER A 372 1.49 -22.47 -34.85
N ALA A 373 0.35 -22.08 -35.40
CA ALA A 373 0.14 -22.05 -36.85
C ALA A 373 1.05 -21.02 -37.55
N ALA A 374 1.27 -19.85 -36.94
CA ALA A 374 2.21 -18.86 -37.46
C ALA A 374 3.67 -19.36 -37.44
N ARG A 375 4.07 -20.03 -36.35
CA ARG A 375 5.39 -20.66 -36.23
C ARG A 375 5.63 -21.74 -37.28
N GLU A 376 4.63 -22.58 -37.53
CA GLU A 376 4.69 -23.60 -38.58
C GLU A 376 4.96 -22.96 -39.96
N GLN A 377 4.28 -21.85 -40.29
CA GLN A 377 4.55 -21.14 -41.54
C GLN A 377 5.96 -20.54 -41.59
N ASP A 378 6.44 -19.97 -40.48
CA ASP A 378 7.78 -19.40 -40.41
C ASP A 378 8.87 -20.47 -40.55
N ASP A 379 8.69 -21.63 -39.90
CA ASP A 379 9.61 -22.78 -39.97
C ASP A 379 9.67 -23.39 -41.38
N TYR A 380 8.57 -23.31 -42.16
CA TYR A 380 8.56 -23.68 -43.59
C TYR A 380 9.14 -22.62 -44.52
N GLY A 381 9.57 -21.46 -43.99
CA GLY A 381 10.10 -20.34 -44.77
C GLY A 381 9.03 -19.46 -45.41
N ASN A 382 7.75 -19.66 -45.08
CA ASN A 382 6.62 -18.88 -45.59
C ASN A 382 6.44 -17.59 -44.78
N TYR A 383 7.46 -16.72 -44.76
CA TYR A 383 7.50 -15.52 -43.91
C TYR A 383 6.27 -14.62 -44.05
N GLU A 384 5.81 -14.34 -45.27
CA GLU A 384 4.64 -13.47 -45.51
C GLU A 384 3.35 -14.06 -44.92
N GLN A 385 3.23 -15.39 -44.90
CA GLN A 385 2.06 -16.07 -44.33
C GLN A 385 2.14 -16.05 -42.79
N ALA A 386 3.32 -16.31 -42.22
CA ALA A 386 3.55 -16.15 -40.78
C ALA A 386 3.26 -14.71 -40.32
N LEU A 387 3.74 -13.71 -41.08
CA LEU A 387 3.50 -12.30 -40.83
C LEU A 387 2.00 -11.96 -40.84
N ALA A 388 1.26 -12.42 -41.85
CA ALA A 388 -0.19 -12.22 -41.92
C ALA A 388 -0.95 -12.87 -40.76
N LEU A 389 -0.47 -14.01 -40.24
CA LEU A 389 -1.05 -14.67 -39.06
C LEU A 389 -0.72 -13.95 -37.74
N VAL A 390 0.35 -13.13 -37.67
CA VAL A 390 0.73 -12.44 -36.43
C VAL A 390 0.22 -11.00 -36.35
N ILE A 391 0.31 -10.25 -37.45
CA ILE A 391 -0.03 -8.81 -37.49
C ILE A 391 -1.15 -8.45 -38.48
N GLY A 392 -1.78 -9.43 -39.14
CA GLY A 392 -2.85 -9.17 -40.11
C GLY A 392 -4.18 -8.70 -39.49
N ASP A 393 -5.08 -8.21 -40.34
CA ASP A 393 -6.33 -7.57 -39.90
C ASP A 393 -7.41 -8.55 -39.37
N ARG A 394 -7.36 -9.82 -39.78
CA ARG A 394 -8.39 -10.83 -39.43
C ARG A 394 -7.77 -12.17 -39.15
N GLY A 395 -8.20 -12.80 -38.05
CA GLY A 395 -7.72 -14.14 -37.71
C GLY A 395 -6.27 -14.17 -37.22
N ALA A 396 -5.65 -13.01 -37.01
CA ALA A 396 -4.28 -12.91 -36.53
C ALA A 396 -4.19 -13.07 -35.01
N THR A 397 -2.98 -13.31 -34.51
CA THR A 397 -2.72 -13.38 -33.08
C THR A 397 -2.88 -12.02 -32.38
N ALA A 398 -2.67 -10.91 -33.09
CA ALA A 398 -2.93 -9.55 -32.62
C ALA A 398 -4.34 -9.38 -32.04
N GLU A 399 -5.36 -9.89 -32.75
CA GLU A 399 -6.76 -9.83 -32.32
C GLU A 399 -6.99 -10.56 -30.99
N CYS A 400 -6.31 -11.70 -30.79
CA CYS A 400 -6.41 -12.46 -29.55
C CYS A 400 -5.73 -11.73 -28.39
N PHE A 401 -4.54 -11.18 -28.62
CA PHE A 401 -3.83 -10.36 -27.64
C PHE A 401 -4.67 -9.14 -27.21
N ASP A 402 -5.19 -8.36 -28.17
CA ASP A 402 -6.03 -7.19 -27.88
C ASP A 402 -7.26 -7.57 -27.05
N SER A 403 -7.83 -8.75 -27.31
CA SER A 403 -8.96 -9.28 -26.55
C SER A 403 -8.56 -9.70 -25.12
N VAL A 404 -7.40 -10.34 -24.94
CA VAL A 404 -6.86 -10.66 -23.61
C VAL A 404 -6.61 -9.38 -22.82
N ASP A 405 -5.91 -8.41 -23.40
CA ASP A 405 -5.55 -7.14 -22.74
C ASP A 405 -6.80 -6.36 -22.31
N LYS A 406 -7.79 -6.23 -23.20
CA LYS A 406 -9.07 -5.56 -22.91
C LYS A 406 -9.88 -6.23 -21.80
N ASN A 407 -9.82 -7.55 -21.71
CA ASN A 407 -10.53 -8.28 -20.65
C ASN A 407 -9.80 -8.18 -19.31
N LEU A 408 -8.46 -8.23 -19.31
CA LEU A 408 -7.66 -7.95 -18.12
C LEU A 408 -7.88 -6.51 -17.63
N GLU A 409 -7.97 -5.52 -18.53
CA GLU A 409 -8.29 -4.13 -18.18
C GLU A 409 -9.66 -4.01 -17.48
N LYS A 410 -10.69 -4.71 -17.99
CA LYS A 410 -12.02 -4.73 -17.35
C LYS A 410 -11.99 -5.36 -15.97
N ALA A 411 -11.28 -6.48 -15.80
CA ALA A 411 -11.12 -7.14 -14.51
C ALA A 411 -10.41 -6.20 -13.53
N LEU A 412 -9.26 -5.66 -13.90
CA LEU A 412 -8.49 -4.69 -13.10
C LEU A 412 -9.35 -3.49 -12.68
N ALA A 413 -10.12 -2.92 -13.60
CA ALA A 413 -11.00 -1.79 -13.30
C ALA A 413 -12.12 -2.15 -12.31
N HIS A 414 -12.60 -3.40 -12.31
CA HIS A 414 -13.59 -3.86 -11.33
C HIS A 414 -12.96 -4.05 -9.95
N GLU A 415 -11.87 -4.79 -9.85
CA GLU A 415 -11.17 -5.04 -8.58
C GLU A 415 -10.67 -3.74 -7.94
N GLN A 416 -10.26 -2.76 -8.76
CA GLN A 416 -9.89 -1.44 -8.29
C GLN A 416 -11.04 -0.70 -7.60
N ARG A 417 -12.28 -0.90 -8.05
CA ARG A 417 -13.48 -0.29 -7.42
C ARG A 417 -13.84 -1.00 -6.13
N GLU A 418 -13.80 -2.33 -6.12
CA GLU A 418 -14.03 -3.12 -4.89
C GLU A 418 -13.01 -2.75 -3.81
N PHE A 419 -11.73 -2.65 -4.18
CA PHE A 419 -10.69 -2.14 -3.29
C PHE A 419 -11.03 -0.75 -2.73
N GLN A 420 -11.35 0.22 -3.60
CA GLN A 420 -11.64 1.59 -3.18
C GLN A 420 -12.84 1.67 -2.23
N GLN A 421 -13.87 0.85 -2.46
CA GLN A 421 -15.03 0.80 -1.60
C GLN A 421 -14.70 0.17 -0.24
N ALA A 422 -14.09 -1.01 -0.22
CA ALA A 422 -13.78 -1.72 1.03
C ALA A 422 -12.74 -0.97 1.88
N ALA A 423 -11.69 -0.43 1.26
CA ALA A 423 -10.68 0.37 1.96
C ALA A 423 -11.26 1.71 2.45
N GLY A 424 -12.15 2.33 1.67
CA GLY A 424 -12.89 3.53 2.09
C GLY A 424 -13.78 3.28 3.30
N ASP A 425 -14.58 2.21 3.28
CA ASP A 425 -15.43 1.81 4.40
C ASP A 425 -14.60 1.49 5.66
N GLY A 426 -13.43 0.86 5.49
CA GLY A 426 -12.47 0.60 6.56
C GLY A 426 -11.88 1.89 7.17
N LEU A 427 -11.47 2.84 6.32
CA LEU A 427 -10.94 4.14 6.73
C LEU A 427 -12.00 5.00 7.45
N ASP A 428 -13.21 5.06 6.93
CA ASP A 428 -14.32 5.81 7.54
C ASP A 428 -14.67 5.29 8.93
N ALA A 429 -14.60 3.96 9.13
CA ALA A 429 -14.75 3.37 10.45
C ALA A 429 -13.62 3.80 11.42
N MET A 430 -12.36 3.93 10.96
CA MET A 430 -11.24 4.42 11.78
C MET A 430 -11.36 5.91 12.14
N THR A 431 -11.78 6.77 11.20
CA THR A 431 -11.89 8.21 11.46
C THR A 431 -13.01 8.51 12.47
N GLY A 432 -14.12 7.76 12.40
CA GLY A 432 -15.20 7.82 13.38
C GLY A 432 -14.77 7.47 14.81
N LEU A 433 -13.83 6.53 14.97
CA LEU A 433 -13.21 6.21 16.28
C LEU A 433 -12.42 7.37 16.85
N THR A 434 -11.60 8.02 16.04
CA THR A 434 -10.68 9.08 16.49
C THR A 434 -11.43 10.30 17.01
N ALA A 435 -12.45 10.75 16.27
CA ALA A 435 -13.30 11.87 16.68
C ALA A 435 -14.10 11.54 17.95
N GLY A 436 -14.68 10.32 18.02
CA GLY A 436 -15.43 9.86 19.19
C GLY A 436 -14.57 9.75 20.44
N ALA A 437 -13.36 9.18 20.33
CA ALA A 437 -12.41 9.04 21.43
C ALA A 437 -11.94 10.40 21.97
N ALA A 438 -11.65 11.37 21.08
CA ALA A 438 -11.22 12.71 21.49
C ALA A 438 -12.31 13.45 22.29
N VAL A 439 -13.55 13.42 21.80
CA VAL A 439 -14.70 14.03 22.49
C VAL A 439 -14.94 13.36 23.86
N LEU A 440 -14.89 12.04 23.92
CA LEU A 440 -15.12 11.30 25.15
C LEU A 440 -13.98 11.43 26.16
N ALA A 441 -12.72 11.59 25.72
CA ALA A 441 -11.60 11.88 26.61
C ALA A 441 -11.77 13.23 27.32
N VAL A 442 -12.21 14.26 26.58
CA VAL A 442 -12.50 15.59 27.12
C VAL A 442 -13.69 15.54 28.10
N LEU A 443 -14.78 14.86 27.74
CA LEU A 443 -15.95 14.71 28.61
C LEU A 443 -15.65 13.86 29.85
N GLY A 444 -14.86 12.80 29.72
CA GLY A 444 -14.43 11.94 30.81
C GLY A 444 -13.54 12.69 31.82
N ALA A 445 -12.59 13.49 31.33
CA ALA A 445 -11.75 14.35 32.17
C ALA A 445 -12.60 15.39 32.92
N ALA A 446 -13.52 16.07 32.23
CA ALA A 446 -14.43 17.03 32.84
C ALA A 446 -15.33 16.38 33.92
N GLY A 447 -15.89 15.21 33.65
CA GLY A 447 -16.71 14.46 34.59
C GLY A 447 -15.95 14.02 35.85
N ALA A 448 -14.70 13.57 35.70
CA ALA A 448 -13.84 13.18 36.83
C ALA A 448 -13.52 14.38 37.74
N VAL A 449 -13.15 15.53 37.14
CA VAL A 449 -12.83 16.76 37.88
C VAL A 449 -14.06 17.30 38.62
N LEU A 450 -15.21 17.38 37.94
CA LEU A 450 -16.45 17.87 38.53
C LEU A 450 -16.97 16.94 39.65
N GLY A 451 -16.87 15.62 39.46
CA GLY A 451 -17.29 14.63 40.46
C GLY A 451 -16.46 14.64 41.75
N ILE A 452 -15.16 14.95 41.65
CA ILE A 452 -14.27 15.10 42.81
C ILE A 452 -14.48 16.46 43.48
N GLY A 453 -14.63 17.53 42.69
CA GLY A 453 -14.84 18.90 43.18
C GLY A 453 -16.11 19.06 44.01
N ARG A 454 -17.23 18.48 43.56
CA ARG A 454 -18.52 18.54 44.27
C ARG A 454 -18.51 17.82 45.62
N ARG A 455 -17.68 16.78 45.77
CA ARG A 455 -17.49 16.09 47.06
C ARG A 455 -16.59 16.87 48.01
N LEU A 456 -15.60 17.59 47.51
CA LEU A 456 -14.75 18.44 48.34
C LEU A 456 -15.52 19.62 48.97
N SER A 457 -16.60 20.08 48.34
CA SER A 457 -17.49 21.10 48.91
C SER A 457 -18.43 20.58 50.01
N GLU A 458 -18.68 19.26 50.11
CA GLU A 458 -19.54 18.68 51.16
C GLU A 458 -18.83 18.51 52.51
N TYR A 459 -17.49 18.64 52.55
CA TYR A 459 -16.67 18.55 53.76
C TYR A 459 -16.17 19.91 54.28
N ARG A 460 -16.67 21.02 53.71
CA ARG A 460 -16.58 22.37 54.27
C ARG A 460 -17.88 22.70 54.96
#